data_AF-A0A800INA4-F1
#
_entry.id   AF-A0A800INA4-F1
#
_cell.length_a   1.000
_cell.length_b   1.000
_cell.length_c   1.000
_cell.angle_alpha   90.00
_cell.angle_beta   90.00
_cell.angle_gamma   90.00
#
_symmetry.space_group_name_H-M   'P 1'
#
loop_
_entity.id
_entity.type
_entity.pdbx_description
1 polymer ?
#
loop_
_entity_poly.entity_id
_entity_poly.type
_entity_poly.pdbx_seq_one_letter_code
_entity_poly.pdbx_strand_id
1 'polypeptide(L)'
;MERKETKARTDIFRFGRVMYEASAGQRAFNGESLESVIGRILKAEPQPVTELKPVRPYTLCLVIRRYLKKDRARRTQTAKTLREELQEVRQEVQVGTVLVDGSKLQGILPVPIPAWRQSIGM
;
A
#
# COMPACT_ATOMS: atom_id res chain seq x y z
N MET A 1 -7.43 6.01 -27.88
CA MET A 1 -6.70 6.54 -26.70
C MET A 1 -7.17 5.92 -25.37
N GLU A 2 -8.46 5.62 -25.21
CA GLU A 2 -9.12 5.20 -23.95
C GLU A 2 -8.66 3.87 -23.32
N ARG A 3 -8.14 2.92 -24.13
CA ARG A 3 -7.65 1.61 -23.63
C ARG A 3 -6.38 1.70 -22.77
N LYS A 4 -5.46 2.63 -23.10
CA LYS A 4 -4.18 2.76 -22.37
C LYS A 4 -4.38 3.32 -20.97
N GLU A 5 -5.28 4.28 -20.83
CA GLU A 5 -5.55 4.94 -19.56
C GLU A 5 -6.25 4.00 -18.55
N THR A 6 -7.14 3.13 -19.05
CA THR A 6 -7.78 2.09 -18.23
C THR A 6 -6.77 1.07 -17.68
N LYS A 7 -5.76 0.70 -18.47
CA LYS A 7 -4.71 -0.24 -18.03
C LYS A 7 -3.88 0.36 -16.89
N ALA A 8 -3.44 1.61 -17.04
CA ALA A 8 -2.66 2.31 -16.02
C ALA A 8 -3.36 2.37 -14.64
N ARG A 9 -4.65 2.75 -14.61
CA ARG A 9 -5.43 2.83 -13.35
C ARG A 9 -5.70 1.45 -12.73
N THR A 10 -5.71 0.39 -13.55
CA THR A 10 -5.87 -0.99 -13.07
C THR A 10 -4.55 -1.48 -12.46
N ASP A 11 -3.42 -1.17 -13.08
CA ASP A 11 -2.10 -1.52 -12.56
C ASP A 11 -1.79 -0.79 -11.24
N ILE A 12 -2.22 0.47 -11.09
CA ILE A 12 -2.13 1.21 -9.81
C ILE A 12 -2.93 0.51 -8.70
N PHE A 13 -4.14 0.02 -8.99
CA PHE A 13 -4.92 -0.72 -8.00
C PHE A 13 -4.26 -2.05 -7.60
N ARG A 14 -3.74 -2.80 -8.58
CA ARG A 14 -3.00 -4.04 -8.31
C ARG A 14 -1.74 -3.76 -7.48
N PHE A 15 -1.01 -2.72 -7.82
CA PHE A 15 0.17 -2.29 -7.07
C PHE A 15 -0.19 -1.88 -5.64
N GLY A 16 -1.29 -1.14 -5.43
CA GLY A 16 -1.81 -0.81 -4.11
C GLY A 16 -2.10 -2.05 -3.25
N ARG A 17 -2.58 -3.16 -3.84
CA ARG A 17 -2.78 -4.42 -3.12
C ARG A 17 -1.46 -5.04 -2.68
N VAL A 18 -0.44 -5.04 -3.54
CA VAL A 18 0.89 -5.56 -3.20
C VAL A 18 1.52 -4.72 -2.09
N MET A 19 1.42 -3.39 -2.17
CA MET A 19 1.92 -2.51 -1.12
C MET A 19 1.20 -2.73 0.21
N TYR A 20 -0.12 -2.91 0.18
CA TYR A 20 -0.89 -3.26 1.37
C TYR A 20 -0.38 -4.55 1.98
N GLU A 21 -0.24 -5.62 1.19
CA GLU A 21 0.20 -6.92 1.68
C GLU A 21 1.61 -6.86 2.27
N ALA A 22 2.53 -6.16 1.62
CA ALA A 22 3.88 -5.94 2.14
C ALA A 22 3.89 -5.10 3.43
N SER A 23 2.97 -4.14 3.57
CA SER A 23 2.94 -3.22 4.71
C SER A 23 2.22 -3.82 5.91
N ALA A 24 1.09 -4.49 5.68
CA ALA A 24 0.19 -5.06 6.69
C ALA A 24 0.56 -6.50 7.08
N GLY A 25 1.25 -7.23 6.20
CA GLY A 25 1.57 -8.66 6.38
C GLY A 25 0.41 -9.61 6.05
N GLN A 26 -0.67 -9.11 5.46
CA GLN A 26 -1.82 -9.91 5.02
C GLN A 26 -2.50 -9.29 3.80
N ARG A 27 -3.28 -10.10 3.08
CA ARG A 27 -4.00 -9.66 1.88
C ARG A 27 -5.05 -8.60 2.19
N ALA A 28 -5.14 -7.57 1.34
CA ALA A 28 -6.16 -6.52 1.43
C ALA A 28 -7.59 -7.05 1.32
N PHE A 29 -7.78 -8.06 0.46
CA PHE A 29 -9.07 -8.72 0.25
C PHE A 29 -8.83 -10.23 0.31
N ASN A 30 -9.48 -10.89 1.26
CA ASN A 30 -9.43 -12.34 1.44
C ASN A 30 -10.84 -12.90 1.63
N GLY A 31 -11.06 -14.17 1.33
CA GLY A 31 -12.37 -14.82 1.43
C GLY A 31 -12.27 -16.33 1.22
N GLU A 32 -13.32 -17.05 1.59
CA GLU A 32 -13.36 -18.52 1.56
C GLU A 32 -13.52 -19.09 0.15
N SER A 33 -14.02 -18.29 -0.79
CA SER A 33 -14.17 -18.64 -2.21
C SER A 33 -13.72 -17.51 -3.13
N LEU A 34 -13.52 -17.83 -4.41
CA LEU A 34 -13.14 -16.85 -5.43
C LEU A 34 -14.20 -15.75 -5.59
N GLU A 35 -15.48 -16.12 -5.55
CA GLU A 35 -16.62 -15.20 -5.65
C GLU A 35 -16.63 -14.22 -4.47
N SER A 36 -16.36 -14.71 -3.25
CA SER A 36 -16.23 -13.86 -2.07
C SER A 36 -15.07 -12.86 -2.21
N VAL A 37 -13.91 -13.31 -2.72
CA VAL A 37 -12.76 -12.43 -2.96
C VAL A 37 -13.09 -11.37 -4.02
N ILE A 38 -13.72 -11.75 -5.13
CA ILE A 38 -14.16 -10.82 -6.17
C ILE A 38 -15.16 -9.81 -5.60
N GLY A 39 -16.15 -10.26 -4.83
CA GLY A 39 -17.12 -9.39 -4.16
C GLY A 39 -16.44 -8.35 -3.25
N ARG A 40 -15.44 -8.76 -2.47
CA ARG A 40 -14.66 -7.86 -1.61
C ARG A 40 -13.78 -6.90 -2.40
N ILE A 41 -13.16 -7.35 -3.50
CA ILE A 41 -12.41 -6.48 -4.41
C ILE A 41 -13.33 -5.39 -4.97
N LEU A 42 -14.57 -5.71 -5.30
CA LEU A 42 -15.53 -4.76 -5.86
C LEU A 42 -16.13 -3.80 -4.82
N LYS A 43 -16.43 -4.30 -3.61
CA LYS A 43 -17.31 -3.58 -2.67
C LYS A 43 -16.71 -3.26 -1.30
N ALA A 44 -15.79 -4.08 -0.81
CA ALA A 44 -15.27 -3.93 0.55
C ALA A 44 -14.05 -3.01 0.61
N GLU A 45 -13.90 -2.25 1.68
CA GLU A 45 -12.65 -1.55 2.00
C GLU A 45 -11.77 -2.48 2.85
N PRO A 46 -10.44 -2.53 2.63
CA PRO A 46 -9.54 -3.32 3.46
C PRO A 46 -9.40 -2.68 4.84
N GLN A 47 -9.04 -3.49 5.83
CA GLN A 47 -8.72 -2.97 7.17
C GLN A 47 -7.57 -1.95 7.09
N PRO A 48 -7.62 -0.80 7.78
CA PRO A 48 -6.52 0.16 7.73
C PRO A 48 -5.17 -0.43 8.16
N VAL A 49 -4.10 -0.13 7.41
CA VAL A 49 -2.73 -0.58 7.74
C VAL A 49 -2.31 -0.08 9.12
N THR A 50 -2.77 1.11 9.52
CA THR A 50 -2.50 1.72 10.84
C THR A 50 -3.04 0.89 12.00
N GLU A 51 -4.14 0.16 11.81
CA GLU A 51 -4.69 -0.73 12.85
C GLU A 51 -3.88 -2.02 12.97
N LEU A 52 -3.33 -2.50 11.85
CA LEU A 52 -2.59 -3.77 11.79
C LEU A 52 -1.10 -3.62 12.16
N LYS A 53 -0.49 -2.50 11.77
CA LYS A 53 0.91 -2.17 11.96
C LYS A 53 1.05 -0.67 12.30
N PRO A 54 0.83 -0.27 13.57
CA PRO A 54 0.86 1.14 14.02
C PRO A 54 2.21 1.83 13.78
N VAL A 55 3.27 1.03 13.70
CA VAL A 55 4.67 1.42 13.55
C VAL A 55 5.03 1.73 12.08
N ARG A 56 4.06 1.83 11.17
CA ARG A 56 4.28 2.21 9.77
C ARG A 56 4.18 3.74 9.59
N PRO A 57 4.96 4.34 8.66
CA PRO A 57 4.81 5.74 8.31
C PRO A 57 3.37 6.06 7.92
N TYR A 58 2.83 7.15 8.45
CA TYR A 58 1.44 7.51 8.20
C TYR A 58 1.17 7.82 6.74
N THR A 59 2.09 8.53 6.08
CA THR A 59 1.99 8.88 4.66
C THR A 59 1.92 7.64 3.78
N LEU A 60 2.70 6.59 4.09
CA LEU A 60 2.60 5.30 3.40
C LEU A 60 1.18 4.71 3.53
N CYS A 61 0.59 4.76 4.72
CA CYS A 61 -0.75 4.26 4.96
C CYS A 61 -1.80 5.04 4.15
N LEU A 62 -1.66 6.36 4.03
CA LEU A 62 -2.52 7.21 3.22
C LEU A 62 -2.40 6.90 1.72
N VAL A 63 -1.18 6.72 1.21
CA VAL A 63 -0.91 6.34 -0.18
C VAL A 63 -1.59 5.00 -0.51
N ILE A 64 -1.38 3.98 0.33
CA ILE A 64 -2.02 2.67 0.16
C ILE A 64 -3.54 2.79 0.14
N ARG A 65 -4.12 3.54 1.09
CA ARG A 65 -5.57 3.75 1.17
C ARG A 65 -6.11 4.42 -0.09
N ARG A 66 -5.38 5.38 -0.68
CA ARG A 66 -5.77 6.06 -1.92
C ARG A 66 -5.79 5.10 -3.10
N TYR A 67 -4.81 4.20 -3.20
CA TYR A 67 -4.69 3.30 -4.36
C TYR A 67 -5.72 2.18 -4.34
N LEU A 68 -6.26 1.85 -3.17
CA LEU A 68 -7.28 0.83 -2.98
C LEU A 68 -8.72 1.36 -3.11
N LYS A 69 -8.91 2.67 -3.37
CA LYS A 69 -10.24 3.24 -3.62
C LYS A 69 -10.95 2.52 -4.77
N LYS A 70 -12.24 2.23 -4.62
CA LYS A 70 -13.03 1.54 -5.65
C LYS A 70 -13.27 2.42 -6.87
N ASP A 71 -13.57 3.69 -6.62
CA ASP A 71 -13.71 4.71 -7.64
C ASP A 71 -12.34 5.00 -8.30
N ARG A 72 -12.25 4.75 -9.60
CA ARG A 72 -11.03 4.96 -10.40
C ARG A 72 -10.65 6.43 -10.50
N ALA A 73 -11.61 7.35 -10.43
CA ALA A 73 -11.34 8.79 -10.49
C ALA A 73 -10.68 9.30 -9.20
N ARG A 74 -10.85 8.57 -8.09
CA ARG A 74 -10.25 8.88 -6.78
C ARG A 74 -8.85 8.26 -6.60
N ARG A 75 -8.34 7.54 -7.60
CA ARG A 75 -6.97 7.00 -7.61
C ARG A 75 -6.04 7.96 -8.32
N THR A 76 -4.74 7.84 -8.02
CA THR A 76 -3.70 8.49 -8.83
C THR A 76 -3.82 8.08 -10.29
N GLN A 77 -3.66 9.05 -11.19
CA GLN A 77 -3.92 8.86 -12.62
C GLN A 77 -2.72 8.25 -13.35
N THR A 78 -1.50 8.43 -12.81
CA THR A 78 -0.26 8.11 -13.52
C THR A 78 0.79 7.43 -12.62
N ALA A 79 1.65 6.63 -13.24
CA ALA A 79 2.83 6.05 -12.59
C ALA A 79 3.83 7.12 -12.12
N LYS A 80 3.85 8.30 -12.75
CA LYS A 80 4.70 9.43 -12.33
C LYS A 80 4.29 9.94 -10.95
N THR A 81 3.00 10.23 -10.76
CA THR A 81 2.45 10.64 -9.46
C THR A 81 2.71 9.59 -8.39
N LEU A 82 2.55 8.31 -8.74
CA LEU A 82 2.86 7.21 -7.83
C LEU A 82 4.32 7.22 -7.39
N ARG A 83 5.25 7.42 -8.32
CA ARG A 83 6.68 7.50 -8.01
C ARG A 83 6.99 8.68 -7.08
N GLU A 84 6.40 9.84 -7.34
CA GLU A 84 6.60 11.06 -6.54
C GLU A 84 6.10 10.85 -5.10
N GLU A 85 4.88 10.33 -4.92
CA GLU A 85 4.33 10.02 -3.59
C GLU A 85 5.21 9.00 -2.82
N LEU A 86 5.77 8.00 -3.51
CA LEU A 86 6.69 7.04 -2.86
C LEU A 86 8.06 7.64 -2.53
N GLN A 87 8.53 8.63 -3.31
CA GLN A 87 9.76 9.35 -3.00
C GLN A 87 9.59 10.20 -1.74
N GLU A 88 8.44 10.85 -1.57
CA GLU A 88 8.10 11.60 -0.35
C GLU A 88 8.07 10.68 0.87
N VAL A 89 7.39 9.53 0.77
CA VAL A 89 7.38 8.50 1.85
C VAL A 89 8.80 8.04 2.18
N ARG A 90 9.64 7.83 1.16
CA ARG A 90 11.03 7.42 1.39
C ARG A 90 11.82 8.49 2.12
N GLN A 91 11.67 9.75 1.74
CA GLN A 91 12.34 10.87 2.41
C GLN A 91 11.89 10.97 3.87
N GLU A 92 10.59 10.85 4.15
CA GLU A 92 10.05 10.85 5.52
C GLU A 92 10.65 9.73 6.39
N VAL A 93 10.78 8.53 5.83
CA VAL A 93 11.42 7.39 6.53
C VAL A 93 12.90 7.66 6.79
N GLN A 94 13.61 8.30 5.85
CA GLN A 94 15.04 8.62 5.98
C GLN A 94 15.28 9.75 7.00
N VAL A 95 14.36 10.70 7.12
CA VAL A 95 14.41 11.82 8.06
C VAL A 95 13.94 11.42 9.47
N GLY A 96 13.29 10.27 9.62
CA GLY A 96 12.95 9.67 10.92
C GLY A 96 11.62 10.17 11.52
N THR A 97 10.63 10.48 10.68
CA THR A 97 9.40 11.18 11.10
C THR A 97 8.19 10.28 11.42
N VAL A 98 7.47 10.75 12.45
CA VAL A 98 6.14 10.42 13.04
C VAL A 98 5.47 9.10 12.65
N LEU A 99 5.67 8.10 13.51
CA LEU A 99 4.85 6.90 13.61
C LEU A 99 3.49 7.26 14.25
N VAL A 100 2.42 6.52 13.94
CA VAL A 100 1.04 6.84 14.38
C VAL A 100 0.79 6.52 15.88
N ASP A 101 1.82 6.19 16.65
CA ASP A 101 1.76 6.12 18.12
C ASP A 101 2.90 6.95 18.72
N GLY A 102 2.56 8.15 19.19
CA GLY A 102 3.49 9.11 19.78
C GLY A 102 3.93 8.78 21.21
N SER A 103 3.67 7.58 21.74
CA SER A 103 3.96 7.27 23.15
C SER A 103 5.13 6.32 23.38
N LYS A 104 5.65 5.63 22.36
CA LYS A 104 6.90 4.87 22.48
C LYS A 104 7.71 4.89 21.19
N LEU A 105 9.03 4.96 21.37
CA LEU A 105 10.11 4.62 20.42
C LEU A 105 10.79 5.82 19.73
N GLN A 106 11.77 6.37 20.47
CA GLN A 106 13.04 6.81 19.89
C GLN A 106 13.69 5.63 19.16
N GLY A 107 14.00 5.79 17.87
CA GLY A 107 14.82 4.85 17.13
C GLY A 107 14.36 4.69 15.67
N ILE A 108 15.28 4.91 14.74
CA ILE A 108 15.14 4.57 13.33
C ILE A 108 14.74 3.09 13.25
N LEU A 109 13.51 2.81 12.80
CA LEU A 109 13.08 1.43 12.67
C LEU A 109 13.75 0.80 11.44
N PRO A 110 14.46 -0.33 11.60
CA PRO A 110 14.88 -1.10 10.45
C PRO A 110 13.64 -1.60 9.73
N VAL A 111 13.49 -1.26 8.45
CA VAL A 111 12.48 -1.90 7.59
C VAL A 111 12.84 -3.39 7.54
N PRO A 112 12.01 -4.30 8.08
CA PRO A 112 12.32 -5.72 8.04
C PRO A 112 12.37 -6.16 6.57
N ILE A 113 13.51 -6.69 6.14
CA ILE A 113 13.66 -7.28 4.81
C ILE A 113 12.79 -8.53 4.77
N PRO A 114 11.79 -8.60 3.87
CA PRO A 114 10.96 -9.79 3.75
C PRO A 114 11.80 -11.02 3.35
N ALA A 115 11.47 -12.18 3.91
CA ALA A 115 12.20 -13.44 3.65
C ALA A 115 12.29 -13.80 2.15
N TRP A 116 11.32 -13.36 1.34
CA TRP A 116 11.32 -13.58 -0.11
C TRP A 116 12.48 -12.88 -0.84
N ARG A 117 13.09 -11.81 -0.28
CA ARG A 117 14.20 -11.08 -0.92
C ARG A 117 15.49 -11.89 -1.00
N GLN A 118 15.66 -12.90 -0.14
CA GLN A 118 16.81 -13.82 -0.19
C GLN A 118 16.68 -14.84 -1.33
N SER A 119 15.51 -14.95 -1.95
CA SER A 119 15.21 -15.95 -2.97
C SER A 119 15.33 -15.44 -4.41
N ILE A 120 15.63 -14.15 -4.63
CA ILE A 120 15.74 -13.51 -5.96
C ILE A 120 17.20 -13.12 -6.27
N GLY A 121 18.15 -13.92 -5.76
CA GLY A 121 19.57 -13.78 -6.07
C GLY A 121 20.14 -15.09 -6.58
N MET A 122 19.91 -15.37 -7.86
CA MET A 122 20.76 -16.17 -8.76
C MET A 122 20.43 -15.81 -10.21
#